data_AF-A0A382LCE4-F1
#
_entry.id   AF-A0A382LCE4-F1
#
_cell.length_a   1.000
_cell.length_b   1.000
_cell.length_c   1.000
_cell.angle_alpha   90.00
_cell.angle_beta   90.00
_cell.angle_gamma   90.00
#
_symmetry.space_group_name_H-M   'P 1'
#
loop_
_entity.id
_entity.type
_entity.pdbx_description
1 polymer ?
#
loop_
_entity_poly.entity_id
_entity_poly.type
_entity_poly.pdbx_seq_one_letter_code
_entity_poly.pdbx_strand_id
1 'polypeptide(L)'
;LQNLNLSINPSEIVGLLGPNGAGKSVTFKILLGIMKADKGEISVSGTPINNLPVHERSNKFKIGYIPQNESIFTGLSCEANLKAIAEI
;
A
#
# COMPACT_ATOMS: atom_id res chain seq x y z
N LEU A 1 0.51 11.21 11.25
CA LEU A 1 0.09 12.17 10.19
C LEU A 1 -0.88 13.16 10.81
N GLN A 2 -0.91 14.42 10.41
CA GLN A 2 -1.84 15.42 10.95
C GLN A 2 -2.87 15.79 9.88
N ASN A 3 -4.15 15.49 10.11
CA ASN A 3 -5.30 15.87 9.28
C ASN A 3 -5.17 15.58 7.77
N LEU A 4 -4.58 14.44 7.40
CA LEU A 4 -4.54 14.01 6.00
C LEU A 4 -5.94 13.58 5.55
N ASN A 5 -6.48 14.25 4.54
CA ASN A 5 -7.72 13.87 3.87
C ASN A 5 -7.40 13.62 2.40
N LEU A 6 -7.71 12.41 1.92
CA LEU A 6 -7.43 11.98 0.56
C LEU A 6 -8.59 11.10 0.08
N SER A 7 -9.07 11.37 -1.13
CA SER A 7 -9.99 10.51 -1.85
C SER A 7 -9.40 10.24 -3.22
N ILE A 8 -9.36 8.98 -3.64
CA ILE A 8 -8.87 8.54 -4.94
C ILE A 8 -10.01 7.82 -5.63
N ASN A 9 -10.37 8.29 -6.82
CA ASN A 9 -11.44 7.69 -7.60
C ASN A 9 -10.92 6.51 -8.44
N PRO A 10 -11.81 5.58 -8.86
CA PRO A 10 -11.44 4.55 -9.82
C PRO A 10 -10.80 5.16 -11.08
N SER A 11 -9.75 4.50 -11.58
CA SER A 11 -8.99 4.95 -12.77
C SER A 11 -8.23 6.27 -12.62
N GLU A 12 -8.08 6.80 -11.41
CA GLU A 12 -7.31 8.00 -11.13
C GLU A 12 -5.83 7.66 -10.85
N ILE A 13 -4.93 8.47 -11.39
CA ILE A 13 -3.50 8.42 -11.08
C ILE A 13 -3.16 9.63 -10.21
N VAL A 14 -2.71 9.37 -8.97
CA VAL A 14 -2.41 10.42 -7.99
C VAL A 14 -0.94 10.40 -7.60
N GLY A 15 -0.30 11.58 -7.62
CA GLY A 15 1.05 11.78 -7.12
C GLY A 15 1.04 12.43 -5.73
N LEU A 16 1.61 11.76 -4.72
CA LEU A 16 1.82 12.34 -3.39
C LEU A 16 3.20 12.99 -3.31
N LEU A 17 3.24 14.33 -3.41
CA LEU A 17 4.48 15.12 -3.43
C LEU A 17 4.73 15.82 -2.08
N GLY A 18 6.00 16.04 -1.76
CA GLY A 18 6.41 16.76 -0.55
C GLY A 18 7.88 16.51 -0.19
N PRO A 19 8.47 17.26 0.74
CA PRO A 19 9.87 17.07 1.15
C PRO A 19 10.09 15.74 1.87
N ASN A 20 11.35 15.37 2.07
CA ASN A 20 11.72 14.23 2.92
C ASN A 20 11.21 14.47 4.34
N GLY A 21 10.64 13.44 4.97
CA GLY A 21 10.01 13.57 6.29
C GLY A 21 8.57 14.08 6.28
N ALA A 22 8.00 14.50 5.14
CA ALA A 22 6.60 14.95 5.06
C ALA A 22 5.54 13.86 5.35
N GLY A 23 5.97 12.60 5.52
CA GLY A 23 5.08 11.49 5.87
C GLY A 23 4.62 10.63 4.69
N LYS A 24 5.11 10.85 3.46
CA LYS A 24 4.72 10.07 2.25
C LYS A 24 4.81 8.56 2.45
N SER A 25 5.98 8.07 2.87
CA SER A 25 6.20 6.63 3.11
C SER A 25 5.36 6.10 4.27
N VAL A 26 5.06 6.94 5.27
CA VAL A 26 4.17 6.58 6.39
C VAL A 26 2.74 6.43 5.87
N THR A 27 2.27 7.34 5.01
CA THR A 27 0.95 7.25 4.35
C THR A 27 0.82 5.93 3.60
N PHE A 28 1.79 5.57 2.76
CA PHE A 28 1.74 4.29 2.03
C PHE A 28 1.72 3.08 2.98
N LYS A 29 2.57 3.05 4.01
CA LYS A 29 2.57 1.95 4.99
C LYS A 29 1.24 1.80 5.73
N ILE A 30 0.56 2.91 6.01
CA ILE A 30 -0.78 2.92 6.63
C ILE A 30 -1.85 2.38 5.65
N LEU A 31 -1.82 2.81 4.37
CA LEU A 31 -2.73 2.31 3.34
C LEU A 31 -2.54 0.81 3.08
N LEU A 32 -1.32 0.31 3.20
CA LEU A 32 -1.01 -1.12 3.05
C LEU A 32 -1.35 -1.96 4.28
N GLY A 33 -1.56 -1.33 5.45
CA GLY A 33 -1.77 -2.05 6.71
C GLY A 33 -0.47 -2.57 7.36
N ILE A 34 0.69 -2.08 6.92
CA ILE A 34 2.00 -2.33 7.55
C ILE A 34 2.11 -1.52 8.86
N MET A 35 1.52 -0.33 8.88
CA MET A 35 1.41 0.53 10.07
C MET A 35 -0.05 0.84 10.35
N LYS A 36 -0.42 0.97 11.62
CA LYS A 36 -1.75 1.44 12.02
C LYS A 36 -1.76 2.97 12.12
N ALA A 37 -2.86 3.58 11.70
CA ALA A 37 -3.11 4.99 11.99
C ALA A 37 -3.52 5.14 13.47
N ASP A 38 -3.05 6.20 14.13
CA ASP A 38 -3.43 6.48 15.52
C ASP A 38 -4.92 6.85 15.63
N LYS A 39 -5.45 7.54 14.61
CA LYS A 39 -6.84 8.01 14.49
C LYS A 39 -7.25 8.08 13.01
N GLY A 40 -8.57 8.16 12.78
CA GLY A 40 -9.16 8.33 11.46
C GLY A 40 -9.55 7.01 10.80
N GLU A 41 -10.14 7.12 9.61
CA GLU A 41 -10.74 6.00 8.89
C GLU A 41 -10.13 5.87 7.49
N ILE A 42 -10.02 4.63 7.04
CA ILE A 42 -9.54 4.28 5.70
C ILE A 42 -10.55 3.29 5.14
N SER A 43 -11.08 3.57 3.96
CA SER A 43 -12.01 2.70 3.28
C SER A 43 -11.64 2.52 1.82
N VAL A 44 -12.02 1.37 1.27
CA VAL A 44 -11.91 1.05 -0.16
C VAL A 44 -13.27 0.57 -0.63
N SER A 45 -13.82 1.25 -1.63
CA SER A 45 -15.19 1.00 -2.12
C SER A 45 -16.23 0.94 -0.99
N GLY A 46 -16.13 1.88 -0.04
CA GLY A 46 -17.03 1.97 1.11
C GLY A 46 -16.77 0.96 2.23
N THR A 47 -15.83 0.02 2.06
CA THR A 47 -15.49 -0.97 3.10
C THR A 47 -14.36 -0.44 3.99
N PRO A 48 -14.54 -0.35 5.33
CA PRO A 48 -13.48 0.03 6.24
C PRO A 48 -12.34 -1.00 6.24
N ILE A 49 -11.09 -0.55 6.14
CA ILE A 49 -9.92 -1.44 6.08
C ILE A 49 -8.93 -1.24 7.22
N ASN A 50 -9.16 -0.31 8.16
CA ASN A 50 -8.23 0.06 9.24
C ASN A 50 -7.58 -1.16 9.95
N ASN A 51 -8.38 -2.19 10.23
CA ASN A 51 -7.95 -3.37 10.98
C ASN A 51 -7.59 -4.58 10.10
N LEU A 52 -7.70 -4.46 8.77
CA LEU A 52 -7.36 -5.55 7.88
C LEU A 52 -5.83 -5.66 7.73
N PRO A 53 -5.26 -6.87 7.85
CA PRO A 53 -3.85 -7.11 7.59
C PRO A 53 -3.52 -6.98 6.10
N VAL A 54 -2.23 -6.84 5.78
CA VAL A 54 -1.73 -6.64 4.40
C VAL A 54 -2.28 -7.68 3.41
N HIS A 55 -2.26 -8.96 3.77
CA HIS A 55 -2.71 -10.04 2.88
C HIS A 55 -4.22 -9.95 2.56
N GLU A 56 -5.06 -9.58 3.53
CA GLU A 56 -6.49 -9.38 3.26
C GLU A 56 -6.73 -8.15 2.38
N ARG A 57 -5.95 -7.09 2.59
CA ARG A 57 -6.02 -5.88 1.75
C ARG A 57 -5.65 -6.18 0.29
N SER A 58 -4.59 -6.96 0.08
CA SER A 58 -4.18 -7.44 -1.24
C SER A 58 -5.27 -8.32 -1.88
N ASN A 59 -5.70 -9.38 -1.20
CA ASN A 59 -6.54 -10.41 -1.80
C ASN A 59 -7.94 -9.89 -2.13
N LYS A 60 -8.54 -9.11 -1.21
CA LYS A 60 -9.92 -8.59 -1.33
C LYS A 60 -10.02 -7.35 -2.22
N PHE A 61 -9.02 -6.45 -2.17
CA PHE A 61 -9.09 -5.15 -2.84
C PHE A 61 -8.03 -4.93 -3.93
N LYS A 62 -7.21 -5.95 -4.22
CA LYS A 62 -6.16 -5.93 -5.26
C LYS A 62 -5.16 -4.79 -5.07
N ILE A 63 -4.84 -4.50 -3.81
CA ILE A 63 -3.85 -3.48 -3.45
C ILE A 63 -2.44 -4.09 -3.58
N GLY A 64 -1.68 -3.62 -4.57
CA GLY A 64 -0.26 -3.94 -4.75
C GLY A 64 0.67 -2.85 -4.21
N TYR A 65 1.92 -3.20 -3.93
CA TYR A 65 2.95 -2.26 -3.51
C TYR A 65 4.30 -2.57 -4.13
N ILE A 66 4.96 -1.53 -4.64
CA ILE A 66 6.35 -1.60 -5.08
C ILE A 66 7.17 -0.74 -4.09
N PRO A 67 8.04 -1.35 -3.27
CA PRO A 67 8.88 -0.63 -2.33
C PRO A 67 9.94 0.21 -3.04
N GLN A 68 10.48 1.20 -2.32
CA GLN A 68 11.56 2.05 -2.81
C GLN A 68 12.89 1.30 -2.98
N ASN A 69 13.15 0.32 -2.11
CA ASN A 69 14.34 -0.52 -2.18
C ASN A 69 14.04 -1.79 -2.97
N GLU A 70 15.10 -2.43 -3.48
CA GLU A 70 14.98 -3.67 -4.23
C GLU A 70 14.21 -4.75 -3.46
N SER A 71 13.25 -5.39 -4.17
CA SER A 71 12.43 -6.47 -3.66
C SER A 71 12.60 -7.76 -4.48
N ILE A 72 13.79 -7.97 -5.04
CA ILE A 72 14.11 -9.16 -5.83
C ILE A 72 14.65 -10.28 -4.95
N PHE A 73 14.24 -11.51 -5.23
CA PHE A 73 14.84 -12.71 -4.66
C PHE A 73 16.07 -13.07 -5.49
N THR A 74 17.24 -12.64 -5.02
CA THR A 74 18.52 -12.76 -5.73
C THR A 74 18.94 -14.20 -6.08
N GLY A 75 18.41 -15.19 -5.35
CA GLY A 75 18.63 -16.61 -5.64
C GLY A 75 17.67 -17.23 -6.65
N LEU A 76 16.71 -16.47 -7.18
CA LEU A 76 15.69 -16.97 -8.10
C LEU A 76 15.91 -16.41 -9.52
N SER A 77 15.53 -17.19 -10.54
CA SER A 77 15.44 -16.69 -11.91
C SER A 77 14.39 -15.58 -12.02
N CYS A 78 14.41 -14.82 -13.12
CA CYS A 78 13.38 -13.82 -13.40
C CYS A 78 11.96 -14.43 -13.36
N GLU A 79 11.76 -15.56 -14.05
CA GLU A 79 10.49 -16.27 -14.07
C GLU A 79 10.04 -16.72 -12.66
N ALA A 80 10.98 -17.23 -11.85
CA ALA A 80 10.69 -17.66 -10.49
C ALA A 80 10.34 -16.47 -9.56
N ASN A 81 10.98 -15.31 -9.75
CA ASN A 81 10.60 -14.07 -9.07
C ASN A 81 9.17 -13.65 -9.41
N LEU A 82 8.80 -13.68 -10.70
CA LEU A 82 7.46 -13.33 -11.15
C LEU A 82 6.40 -14.29 -10.59
N LYS A 83 6.66 -15.59 -10.64
CA LYS A 83 5.75 -16.62 -10.06
C LYS A 83 5.57 -16.43 -8.55
N ALA A 84 6.65 -16.16 -7.81
CA ALA A 84 6.59 -15.96 -6.36
C ALA A 84 5.70 -14.78 -5.94
N ILE A 85 5.55 -13.75 -6.79
CA ILE A 85 4.70 -12.58 -6.51
C ILE A 85 3.27 -12.79 -7.05
N ALA A 86 3.11 -13.51 -8.16
CA ALA A 86 1.83 -13.71 -8.84
C ALA A 86 0.84 -14.64 -8.09
N GLU A 87 1.31 -15.42 -7.12
CA GLU A 87 0.47 -16.30 -6.30
C GLU A 87 -0.21 -15.60 -5.11
N ILE A 88 0.03 -14.28 -4.94
CA ILE A 88 -0.58 -13.46 -3.88
C ILE A 88 -1.94 -12.90 -4.35
#